data_AF-A0A0L1J4Z4-F1
#
_entry.id   AF-A0A0L1J4Z4-F1
#
_cell.length_a   1.000
_cell.length_b   1.000
_cell.length_c   1.000
_cell.angle_alpha   90.00
_cell.angle_beta   90.00
_cell.angle_gamma   90.00
#
_symmetry.space_group_name_H-M   'P 1'
#
loop_
_entity.id
_entity.type
_entity.pdbx_description
1 polymer ?
#
loop_
_entity_poly.entity_id
_entity_poly.type
_entity_poly.pdbx_seq_one_letter_code
_entity_poly.pdbx_strand_id
1 'polypeptide(L)'
;MLLVELSPGSRSSNPKTVSGPDVYFNKGEGDDTSDDDDTASEASVDASARPLSAYVAQFPEDCQVEYRVNPHGRDVLMNYWGGECPFCDGLHYYCPGCGPARLFPDLWGGCGVDQACPVCLGYNFAMDDKDALRVIEYYTDRLHRGDAKCDGGYAEMKREILDMVRERYERINAQREEMGFPFYDVNKIVEGWFEDDDDDDDDDDE
;
A
#
# COMPACT_ATOMS: atom_id res chain seq x y z
N MET A 1 -13.44 -7.34 8.80
CA MET A 1 -14.53 -7.50 7.80
C MET A 1 -14.41 -8.88 7.18
N LEU A 2 -15.51 -9.61 7.07
CA LEU A 2 -15.53 -11.00 6.63
C LEU A 2 -16.37 -11.09 5.37
N LEU A 3 -15.74 -11.49 4.28
CA LEU A 3 -16.40 -11.68 2.98
C LEU A 3 -16.70 -13.17 2.82
N VAL A 4 -17.95 -13.51 2.51
CA VAL A 4 -18.39 -14.87 2.19
C VAL A 4 -18.89 -14.85 0.75
N GLU A 5 -18.18 -15.53 -0.14
CA GLU A 5 -18.66 -15.79 -1.50
C GLU A 5 -19.20 -17.22 -1.60
N LEU A 6 -20.32 -17.38 -2.31
CA LEU A 6 -20.93 -18.67 -2.65
C LEU A 6 -20.61 -18.97 -4.11
N SER A 7 -19.72 -19.92 -4.37
CA SER A 7 -19.36 -20.33 -5.73
C SER A 7 -19.92 -21.73 -6.06
N PRO A 8 -20.46 -21.98 -7.27
CA PRO A 8 -20.97 -23.29 -7.64
C PRO A 8 -19.88 -24.14 -8.30
N GLY A 9 -19.18 -25.03 -7.57
CA GLY A 9 -18.40 -26.07 -8.26
C GLY A 9 -17.37 -26.92 -7.49
N SER A 10 -17.66 -28.24 -7.49
CA SER A 10 -16.77 -29.42 -7.32
C SER A 10 -16.36 -29.85 -5.89
N ARG A 11 -16.81 -31.05 -5.53
CA ARG A 11 -16.62 -31.72 -4.24
C ARG A 11 -15.13 -31.93 -3.92
N SER A 12 -14.68 -31.29 -2.84
CA SER A 12 -13.53 -31.74 -2.05
C SER A 12 -13.98 -31.79 -0.60
N SER A 13 -13.99 -33.00 -0.02
CA SER A 13 -14.37 -33.25 1.36
C SER A 13 -13.18 -32.91 2.27
N ASN A 14 -13.21 -31.76 2.91
CA ASN A 14 -12.42 -31.50 4.12
C ASN A 14 -13.28 -30.75 5.15
N PRO A 15 -13.19 -31.10 6.44
CA PRO A 15 -13.98 -30.48 7.50
C PRO A 15 -13.65 -28.98 7.62
N LYS A 16 -14.71 -28.16 7.80
CA LYS A 16 -14.70 -26.70 8.02
C LYS A 16 -13.94 -26.37 9.32
N THR A 17 -12.63 -26.47 9.29
CA THR A 17 -11.76 -26.15 10.44
C THR A 17 -11.23 -24.75 10.21
N VAL A 18 -11.74 -23.77 10.98
CA VAL A 18 -11.19 -22.41 11.01
C VAL A 18 -9.93 -22.48 11.86
N SER A 19 -8.76 -22.27 11.24
CA SER A 19 -7.48 -22.19 11.94
C SER A 19 -7.05 -20.73 12.02
N GLY A 20 -6.90 -20.19 13.23
CA GLY A 20 -6.56 -18.79 13.47
C GLY A 20 -7.16 -18.25 14.77
N PRO A 21 -6.80 -17.03 15.19
CA PRO A 21 -7.40 -16.39 16.35
C PRO A 21 -8.91 -16.20 16.14
N ASP A 22 -9.69 -16.25 17.23
CA ASP A 22 -11.14 -16.07 17.17
C ASP A 22 -11.49 -14.68 16.61
N VAL A 23 -12.18 -14.66 15.47
CA VAL A 23 -12.67 -13.44 14.81
C VAL A 23 -14.16 -13.33 15.03
N TYR A 24 -14.60 -12.17 15.54
CA TYR A 24 -16.02 -11.89 15.82
C TYR A 24 -16.66 -11.22 14.60
N PHE A 25 -17.84 -11.70 14.20
CA PHE A 25 -18.62 -11.10 13.13
C PHE A 25 -19.66 -10.16 13.74
N ASN A 26 -19.52 -8.86 13.50
CA ASN A 26 -20.58 -7.87 13.76
C ASN A 26 -21.39 -7.69 12.48
N LYS A 27 -22.65 -8.10 12.51
CA LYS A 27 -23.60 -7.77 11.46
C LYS A 27 -23.99 -6.31 11.68
N GLY A 28 -23.36 -5.38 10.97
CA GLY A 28 -23.74 -3.97 11.02
C GLY A 28 -25.18 -3.82 10.57
N GLU A 29 -26.09 -3.61 11.52
CA GLU A 29 -27.42 -3.11 11.22
C GLU A 29 -27.26 -1.61 10.93
N GLY A 30 -27.76 -1.18 9.76
CA GLY A 30 -27.54 0.17 9.26
C GLY A 30 -28.02 1.23 10.26
N ASP A 31 -27.13 2.15 10.59
CA ASP A 31 -27.44 3.25 11.51
C ASP A 31 -27.87 4.46 10.70
N ASP A 32 -29.17 4.70 10.72
CA ASP A 32 -29.78 5.97 10.36
C ASP A 32 -29.79 6.84 11.62
N THR A 33 -29.23 8.05 11.49
CA THR A 33 -29.44 9.28 12.28
C THR A 33 -28.42 9.73 13.35
N SER A 34 -27.84 10.90 13.01
CA SER A 34 -27.61 12.14 13.79
C SER A 34 -26.48 12.25 14.82
N ASP A 35 -25.58 13.18 14.48
CA ASP A 35 -24.75 14.13 15.24
C ASP A 35 -24.69 14.11 16.77
N ASP A 36 -23.45 14.40 17.22
CA ASP A 36 -22.96 14.90 18.51
C ASP A 36 -22.92 13.93 19.70
N ASP A 37 -21.72 13.50 20.11
CA ASP A 37 -20.98 14.09 21.27
C ASP A 37 -19.66 13.34 21.52
N ASP A 38 -18.62 14.08 21.88
CA ASP A 38 -17.28 13.57 22.20
C ASP A 38 -17.31 12.72 23.48
N THR A 39 -17.18 11.41 23.37
CA THR A 39 -16.68 10.58 24.48
C THR A 39 -15.97 9.37 23.94
N ALA A 40 -14.72 9.16 24.38
CA ALA A 40 -13.97 7.94 24.15
C ALA A 40 -14.70 6.75 24.80
N SER A 41 -15.66 6.18 24.09
CA SER A 41 -16.35 4.97 24.46
C SER A 41 -15.44 3.80 24.08
N GLU A 42 -14.86 3.15 25.08
CA GLU A 42 -14.44 1.75 24.99
C GLU A 42 -15.54 1.01 24.20
N ALA A 43 -15.23 0.59 22.98
CA ALA A 43 -16.20 -0.01 22.08
C ALA A 43 -16.82 -1.22 22.79
N SER A 44 -18.05 -1.05 23.28
CA SER A 44 -18.81 -2.13 23.87
C SER A 44 -19.00 -3.16 22.77
N VAL A 45 -18.29 -4.29 22.89
CA VAL A 45 -18.46 -5.43 21.98
C VAL A 45 -19.92 -5.85 22.11
N ASP A 46 -20.70 -5.59 21.05
CA ASP A 46 -22.12 -5.89 21.02
C ASP A 46 -22.34 -7.35 21.44
N ALA A 47 -23.27 -7.58 22.36
CA ALA A 47 -23.58 -8.90 22.93
C ALA A 47 -24.13 -9.89 21.88
N SER A 48 -24.34 -9.43 20.64
CA SER A 48 -24.71 -10.25 19.48
C SER A 48 -23.53 -10.86 18.71
N ALA A 49 -22.29 -10.47 19.03
CA ALA A 49 -21.08 -10.89 18.32
C ALA A 49 -20.85 -12.41 18.42
N ARG A 50 -21.21 -13.15 17.37
CA ARG A 50 -20.94 -14.58 17.26
C ARG A 50 -19.53 -14.82 16.71
N PRO A 51 -18.82 -15.86 17.17
CA PRO A 51 -17.60 -16.30 16.52
C PRO A 51 -17.87 -16.58 15.05
N LEU A 52 -16.94 -16.21 14.17
CA LEU A 52 -17.04 -16.47 12.73
C LEU A 52 -17.34 -17.96 12.44
N SER A 53 -16.74 -18.87 13.20
CA SER A 53 -17.00 -20.31 13.09
C SER A 53 -18.49 -20.65 13.24
N ALA A 54 -19.20 -19.98 14.15
CA ALA A 54 -20.63 -20.15 14.36
C ALA A 54 -21.48 -19.49 13.26
N TYR A 55 -20.96 -18.48 12.56
CA TYR A 55 -21.59 -17.92 11.36
C TYR A 55 -21.44 -18.86 10.15
N VAL A 56 -20.22 -19.34 9.89
CA VAL A 56 -19.92 -20.27 8.78
C VAL A 56 -20.66 -21.61 8.93
N ALA A 57 -20.90 -22.05 10.17
CA ALA A 57 -21.66 -23.27 10.45
C ALA A 57 -23.16 -23.18 10.05
N GLN A 58 -23.70 -21.99 9.80
CA GLN A 58 -25.10 -21.82 9.35
C GLN A 58 -25.30 -22.19 7.88
N PHE A 59 -24.22 -22.21 7.09
CA PHE A 59 -24.31 -22.57 5.68
C PHE A 59 -24.35 -24.10 5.51
N PRO A 60 -25.20 -24.61 4.61
CA PRO A 60 -25.25 -26.04 4.25
C PRO A 60 -23.87 -26.64 3.95
N GLU A 61 -23.72 -27.94 4.15
CA GLU A 61 -22.45 -28.65 3.89
C GLU A 61 -22.06 -28.67 2.41
N ASP A 62 -23.04 -28.55 1.51
CA ASP A 62 -22.86 -28.45 0.07
C ASP A 62 -22.51 -27.03 -0.40
N CYS A 63 -22.61 -26.01 0.46
CA CYS A 63 -22.11 -24.68 0.15
C CYS A 63 -20.58 -24.63 0.30
N GLN A 64 -19.88 -24.35 -0.80
CA GLN A 64 -18.51 -23.87 -0.75
C GLN A 64 -18.51 -22.43 -0.28
N VAL A 65 -18.18 -22.24 0.99
CA VAL A 65 -17.98 -20.93 1.59
C VAL A 65 -16.49 -20.65 1.61
N GLU A 66 -16.02 -19.74 0.76
CA GLU A 66 -14.69 -19.14 0.88
C GLU A 66 -14.82 -17.90 1.76
N TYR A 67 -13.96 -17.78 2.77
CA TYR A 67 -13.90 -16.58 3.61
C TYR A 67 -12.47 -16.07 3.72
N ARG A 68 -12.31 -14.75 3.58
CA ARG A 68 -11.03 -14.08 3.78
C ARG A 68 -11.07 -13.28 5.07
N VAL A 69 -10.11 -13.56 5.94
CA VAL A 69 -9.93 -12.87 7.21
C VAL A 69 -8.92 -11.75 6.99
N ASN A 70 -9.26 -10.54 7.47
CA ASN A 70 -8.46 -9.33 7.25
C ASN A 70 -8.13 -9.08 5.77
N PRO A 71 -9.13 -8.98 4.87
CA PRO A 71 -8.85 -8.62 3.49
C PRO A 71 -8.18 -7.24 3.49
N HIS A 72 -7.07 -7.12 2.76
CA HIS A 72 -6.32 -5.89 2.55
C HIS A 72 -5.78 -5.85 1.11
N GLY A 73 -5.23 -4.71 0.71
CA GLY A 73 -4.61 -4.53 -0.61
C GLY A 73 -5.56 -4.89 -1.76
N ARG A 74 -5.07 -5.72 -2.67
CA ARG A 74 -5.77 -6.15 -3.89
C ARG A 74 -7.15 -6.75 -3.61
N ASP A 75 -7.31 -7.49 -2.52
CA ASP A 75 -8.58 -8.15 -2.20
C ASP A 75 -9.68 -7.16 -1.87
N VAL A 76 -9.33 -6.10 -1.16
CA VAL A 76 -10.24 -5.01 -0.84
C VAL A 76 -10.60 -4.24 -2.11
N LEU A 77 -9.63 -3.97 -2.99
CA LEU A 77 -9.87 -3.32 -4.28
C LEU A 77 -10.79 -4.11 -5.20
N MET A 78 -10.58 -5.43 -5.31
CA MET A 78 -11.40 -6.32 -6.15
C MET A 78 -12.87 -6.31 -5.74
N ASN A 79 -13.15 -6.29 -4.44
CA ASN A 79 -14.51 -6.44 -3.92
C ASN A 79 -15.30 -5.12 -3.88
N TYR A 80 -14.63 -3.99 -3.63
CA TYR A 80 -15.31 -2.71 -3.43
C TYR A 80 -15.15 -1.73 -4.58
N TRP A 81 -14.11 -1.89 -5.40
CA TRP A 81 -13.77 -0.95 -6.48
C TRP A 81 -13.49 -1.65 -7.82
N GLY A 82 -13.99 -2.87 -8.01
CA GLY A 82 -13.87 -3.59 -9.29
C GLY A 82 -12.43 -3.93 -9.69
N GLY A 83 -11.51 -3.93 -8.71
CA GLY A 83 -10.10 -4.25 -8.92
C GLY A 83 -9.21 -3.04 -9.21
N GLU A 84 -9.78 -1.85 -9.39
CA GLU A 84 -9.02 -0.62 -9.65
C GLU A 84 -9.03 0.29 -8.42
N CYS A 85 -7.88 0.90 -8.14
CA CYS A 85 -7.80 1.85 -7.03
C CYS A 85 -8.44 3.17 -7.44
N PRO A 86 -9.42 3.71 -6.70
CA PRO A 86 -10.10 4.97 -7.05
C PRO A 86 -9.21 6.21 -6.89
N PHE A 87 -8.01 6.05 -6.33
CA PHE A 87 -7.10 7.15 -6.05
C PHE A 87 -5.93 7.23 -7.03
N CYS A 88 -5.34 6.09 -7.38
CA CYS A 88 -4.17 6.02 -8.26
C CYS A 88 -4.42 5.28 -9.57
N ASP A 89 -5.68 4.98 -9.88
CA ASP A 89 -6.09 4.33 -11.13
C ASP A 89 -5.31 3.05 -11.45
N GLY A 90 -4.96 2.28 -10.41
CA GLY A 90 -4.21 1.03 -10.55
C GLY A 90 -2.70 1.17 -10.75
N LEU A 91 -2.13 2.37 -10.64
CA LEU A 91 -0.67 2.57 -10.71
C LEU A 91 0.05 2.07 -9.45
N HIS A 92 -0.65 2.03 -8.31
CA HIS A 92 -0.14 1.68 -6.98
C HIS A 92 0.92 2.65 -6.41
N TYR A 93 1.20 3.73 -7.13
CA TYR A 93 1.95 4.90 -6.68
C TYR A 93 1.20 6.17 -7.08
N TYR A 94 1.63 7.31 -6.58
CA TYR A 94 1.12 8.61 -7.00
C TYR A 94 2.19 9.69 -6.81
N CYS A 95 2.02 10.81 -7.51
CA CYS A 95 2.87 11.98 -7.32
C CYS A 95 2.32 12.88 -6.19
N PRO A 96 3.07 13.09 -5.09
CA PRO A 96 2.59 13.81 -3.91
C PRO A 96 2.50 15.33 -4.07
N GLY A 97 3.07 15.89 -5.15
CA GLY A 97 2.89 17.29 -5.56
C GLY A 97 1.73 17.53 -6.54
N CYS A 98 1.07 16.46 -7.01
CA CYS A 98 0.05 16.53 -8.06
C CYS A 98 -1.39 16.37 -7.53
N GLY A 99 -2.36 16.64 -8.40
CA GLY A 99 -3.80 16.69 -8.15
C GLY A 99 -4.37 15.86 -6.98
N PRO A 100 -4.27 14.51 -7.01
CA PRO A 100 -4.92 13.65 -6.01
C PRO A 100 -4.30 13.77 -4.61
N ALA A 101 -3.07 14.26 -4.48
CA ALA A 101 -2.38 14.39 -3.18
C ALA A 101 -3.11 15.29 -2.18
N ARG A 102 -4.00 16.18 -2.63
CA ARG A 102 -4.82 17.04 -1.76
C ARG A 102 -5.74 16.26 -0.81
N LEU A 103 -6.08 15.02 -1.16
CA LEU A 103 -6.89 14.14 -0.32
C LEU A 103 -6.12 13.60 0.90
N PHE A 104 -4.79 13.67 0.87
CA PHE A 104 -3.91 13.25 1.95
C PHE A 104 -2.90 14.36 2.28
N PRO A 105 -3.32 15.42 3.01
CA PRO A 105 -2.46 16.57 3.30
C PRO A 105 -1.13 16.20 3.98
N ASP A 106 -1.17 15.21 4.87
CA ASP A 106 0.01 14.74 5.59
C ASP A 106 1.01 14.00 4.69
N LEU A 107 0.56 13.52 3.53
CA LEU A 107 1.39 12.87 2.52
C LEU A 107 1.80 13.83 1.38
N TRP A 108 1.46 15.12 1.46
CA TRP A 108 1.86 16.11 0.49
C TRP A 108 3.40 16.25 0.42
N GLY A 109 3.95 16.41 -0.77
CA GLY A 109 5.40 16.39 -1.01
C GLY A 109 5.81 17.03 -2.33
N GLY A 110 7.04 16.74 -2.76
CA GLY A 110 7.59 17.18 -4.04
C GLY A 110 6.84 16.62 -5.25
N CYS A 111 7.07 17.21 -6.42
CA CYS A 111 6.55 16.69 -7.69
C CYS A 111 7.59 15.76 -8.34
N GLY A 112 7.16 14.94 -9.31
CA GLY A 112 8.08 14.11 -10.11
C GLY A 112 8.60 12.86 -9.39
N VAL A 113 7.97 12.46 -8.28
CA VAL A 113 8.35 11.26 -7.53
C VAL A 113 7.19 10.28 -7.42
N ASP A 114 7.49 8.99 -7.45
CA ASP A 114 6.52 7.92 -7.31
C ASP A 114 6.41 7.45 -5.86
N GLN A 115 5.56 8.09 -5.07
CA GLN A 115 5.29 7.71 -3.69
C GLN A 115 4.26 6.58 -3.62
N ALA A 116 4.43 5.65 -2.68
CA ALA A 116 3.51 4.55 -2.41
C ALA A 116 2.06 5.05 -2.22
N CYS A 117 1.11 4.43 -2.93
CA CYS A 117 -0.29 4.80 -2.80
C CYS A 117 -0.86 4.40 -1.42
N PRO A 118 -1.42 5.34 -0.63
CA PRO A 118 -1.94 5.06 0.71
C PRO A 118 -3.17 4.14 0.71
N VAL A 119 -3.91 4.08 -0.39
CA VAL A 119 -5.08 3.20 -0.54
C VAL A 119 -4.65 1.76 -0.92
N CYS A 120 -3.63 1.62 -1.76
CA CYS A 120 -3.17 0.31 -2.21
C CYS A 120 -2.25 -0.37 -1.18
N LEU A 121 -1.27 0.37 -0.67
CA LEU A 121 -0.19 -0.17 0.16
C LEU A 121 -0.38 0.13 1.66
N GLY A 122 -1.43 0.88 2.00
CA GLY A 122 -1.75 1.27 3.35
C GLY A 122 -1.16 2.65 3.71
N TYR A 123 -1.92 3.41 4.50
CA TYR A 123 -1.59 4.79 4.84
C TYR A 123 -0.26 4.91 5.60
N ASN A 124 -0.03 4.07 6.62
CA ASN A 124 1.18 4.11 7.42
C ASN A 124 2.42 3.80 6.58
N PHE A 125 2.32 2.81 5.69
CA PHE A 125 3.41 2.49 4.76
C PHE A 125 3.70 3.67 3.82
N ALA A 126 2.67 4.35 3.32
CA ALA A 126 2.85 5.54 2.48
C ALA A 126 3.53 6.71 3.25
N MET A 127 3.30 6.84 4.56
CA MET A 127 4.02 7.81 5.40
C MET A 127 5.50 7.43 5.55
N ASP A 128 5.80 6.15 5.82
CA ASP A 128 7.19 5.67 5.92
C ASP A 128 7.94 5.83 4.59
N ASP A 129 7.27 5.53 3.48
CA ASP A 129 7.82 5.71 2.13
C ASP A 129 8.10 7.18 1.81
N LYS A 130 7.22 8.09 2.23
CA LYS A 130 7.43 9.53 2.11
C LYS A 130 8.69 9.98 2.85
N ASP A 131 8.92 9.49 4.07
CA ASP A 131 10.11 9.86 4.82
C ASP A 131 11.37 9.29 4.17
N ALA A 132 11.33 8.08 3.61
CA ALA A 132 12.43 7.54 2.82
C ALA A 132 12.73 8.41 1.57
N LEU A 133 11.70 8.82 0.83
CA LEU A 133 11.85 9.71 -0.33
C LEU A 133 12.50 11.05 0.04
N ARG A 134 12.11 11.66 1.16
CA ARG A 134 12.71 12.91 1.64
C ARG A 134 14.20 12.80 1.93
N VAL A 135 14.64 11.65 2.47
CA VAL A 135 16.07 11.42 2.69
C VAL A 135 16.79 11.29 1.36
N ILE A 136 16.24 10.54 0.40
CA ILE A 136 16.82 10.41 -0.94
C ILE A 136 16.93 11.78 -1.62
N GLU A 137 15.85 12.56 -1.64
CA GLU A 137 15.80 13.92 -2.20
C GLU A 137 16.86 14.83 -1.58
N TYR A 138 17.00 14.81 -0.25
CA TYR A 138 18.03 15.59 0.45
C TYR A 138 19.45 15.25 -0.02
N TYR A 139 19.76 13.97 -0.23
CA TYR A 139 21.08 13.56 -0.72
C TYR A 139 21.28 13.87 -2.20
N THR A 140 20.26 13.68 -3.03
CA THR A 140 20.27 14.06 -4.44
C THR A 140 20.51 15.56 -4.60
N ASP A 141 19.81 16.42 -3.85
CA ASP A 141 20.02 17.87 -3.84
C ASP A 141 21.44 18.27 -3.43
N ARG A 142 22.04 17.55 -2.48
CA ARG A 142 23.44 17.78 -2.07
C ARG A 142 24.42 17.36 -3.16
N LEU A 143 24.13 16.26 -3.86
CA LEU A 143 24.91 15.79 -4.99
C LEU A 143 24.89 16.85 -6.12
N HIS A 144 23.70 17.32 -6.50
CA HIS A 144 23.52 18.34 -7.55
C HIS A 144 24.13 19.71 -7.18
N ARG A 145 24.05 20.13 -5.91
CA ARG A 145 24.74 21.36 -5.43
C ARG A 145 26.26 21.25 -5.45
N GLY A 146 26.80 20.05 -5.60
CA GLY A 146 28.23 19.81 -5.65
C GLY A 146 28.90 19.77 -4.28
N ASP A 147 28.14 19.52 -3.22
CA ASP A 147 28.67 19.40 -1.85
C ASP A 147 29.70 18.25 -1.73
N ALA A 148 29.70 17.33 -2.69
CA ALA A 148 30.55 16.14 -2.76
C ALA A 148 31.75 16.27 -3.74
N LYS A 149 32.03 17.47 -4.27
CA LYS A 149 33.04 17.71 -5.35
C LYS A 149 34.51 17.49 -4.95
N CYS A 150 34.81 17.09 -3.72
CA CYS A 150 36.16 16.78 -3.26
C CYS A 150 36.43 15.26 -3.32
N ASP A 151 37.62 14.86 -3.80
CA ASP A 151 38.18 13.49 -3.90
C ASP A 151 37.25 12.34 -3.44
N GLY A 152 36.58 11.68 -4.41
CA GLY A 152 35.82 10.44 -4.19
C GLY A 152 34.45 10.59 -3.53
N GLY A 153 34.15 11.74 -2.92
CA GLY A 153 32.88 11.99 -2.23
C GLY A 153 31.66 11.91 -3.15
N TYR A 154 31.79 12.31 -4.41
CA TYR A 154 30.71 12.24 -5.40
C TYR A 154 30.28 10.79 -5.67
N ALA A 155 31.24 9.91 -5.97
CA ALA A 155 30.95 8.50 -6.27
C ALA A 155 30.42 7.76 -5.02
N GLU A 156 30.93 8.10 -3.85
CA GLU A 156 30.44 7.57 -2.58
C GLU A 156 29.00 7.99 -2.30
N MET A 157 28.67 9.28 -2.47
CA MET A 157 27.32 9.79 -2.29
C MET A 157 26.34 9.23 -3.32
N LYS A 158 26.74 9.11 -4.60
CA LYS A 158 25.93 8.45 -5.64
C LYS A 158 25.60 7.01 -5.23
N ARG A 159 26.59 6.26 -4.74
CA ARG A 159 26.38 4.90 -4.24
C ARG A 159 25.45 4.85 -3.02
N GLU A 160 25.61 5.76 -2.05
CA GLU A 160 24.72 5.85 -0.88
C GLU A 160 23.27 6.11 -1.29
N ILE A 161 23.03 6.98 -2.29
CA ILE A 161 21.70 7.21 -2.86
C ILE A 161 21.14 5.93 -3.48
N LEU A 162 21.93 5.23 -4.31
CA LEU A 162 21.50 3.98 -4.93
C LEU A 162 21.18 2.88 -3.91
N ASP A 163 21.93 2.80 -2.81
CA ASP A 163 21.66 1.87 -1.71
C ASP A 163 20.33 2.21 -1.01
N MET A 164 20.05 3.49 -0.75
CA MET A 164 18.77 3.94 -0.18
C MET A 164 17.58 3.67 -1.12
N VAL A 165 17.76 3.91 -2.42
CA VAL A 165 16.75 3.60 -3.46
C VAL A 165 16.46 2.10 -3.48
N ARG A 166 17.50 1.27 -3.45
CA ARG A 166 17.36 -0.19 -3.38
C ARG A 166 16.57 -0.63 -2.16
N GLU A 167 16.97 -0.18 -0.97
CA GLU A 167 16.28 -0.51 0.29
C GLU A 167 14.81 -0.08 0.24
N ARG A 168 14.54 1.12 -0.28
CA ARG A 168 13.18 1.63 -0.46
C ARG A 168 12.35 0.68 -1.34
N TYR A 169 12.83 0.32 -2.52
CA TYR A 169 12.08 -0.54 -3.44
C TYR A 169 11.95 -1.99 -2.96
N GLU A 170 12.90 -2.50 -2.18
CA GLU A 170 12.79 -3.79 -1.51
C GLU A 170 11.67 -3.78 -0.46
N ARG A 171 11.55 -2.73 0.36
CA ARG A 171 10.44 -2.55 1.30
C ARG A 171 9.10 -2.41 0.59
N ILE A 172 9.05 -1.63 -0.50
CA ILE A 172 7.87 -1.52 -1.36
C ILE A 172 7.48 -2.89 -1.90
N ASN A 173 8.44 -3.68 -2.37
CA ASN A 173 8.18 -5.02 -2.89
C ASN A 173 7.63 -5.97 -1.82
N ALA A 174 8.17 -5.96 -0.61
CA ALA A 174 7.64 -6.73 0.51
C ALA A 174 6.18 -6.33 0.82
N GLN A 175 5.88 -5.03 0.86
CA GLN A 175 4.52 -4.53 1.07
C GLN A 175 3.59 -4.91 -0.08
N ARG A 176 4.08 -4.87 -1.33
CA ARG A 176 3.31 -5.26 -2.52
C ARG A 176 2.99 -6.75 -2.51
N GLU A 177 3.91 -7.60 -2.08
CA GLU A 177 3.66 -9.04 -1.91
C GLU A 177 2.53 -9.28 -0.92
N GLU A 178 2.61 -8.66 0.26
CA GLU A 178 1.56 -8.74 1.28
C GLU A 178 0.21 -8.28 0.71
N MET A 179 0.20 -7.17 -0.02
CA MET A 179 -1.00 -6.58 -0.61
C MET A 179 -1.47 -7.29 -1.90
N GLY A 180 -0.76 -8.33 -2.36
CA GLY A 180 -1.12 -9.13 -3.54
C GLY A 180 -0.85 -8.44 -4.90
N PHE A 181 0.11 -7.53 -4.98
CA PHE A 181 0.51 -6.83 -6.20
C PHE A 181 1.83 -7.37 -6.80
N PRO A 182 2.05 -7.23 -8.13
CA PRO A 182 3.30 -7.62 -8.77
C PRO A 182 4.50 -6.81 -8.28
N PHE A 183 5.67 -7.43 -8.24
CA PHE A 183 6.93 -6.78 -7.85
C PHE A 183 7.48 -5.82 -8.91
N TYR A 184 8.23 -4.83 -8.44
CA TYR A 184 9.14 -4.05 -9.27
C TYR A 184 10.46 -4.79 -9.47
N ASP A 185 11.10 -4.56 -10.62
CA ASP A 185 12.49 -4.92 -10.85
C ASP A 185 13.40 -3.87 -10.20
N VAL A 186 13.87 -4.17 -8.99
CA VAL A 186 14.71 -3.25 -8.20
C VAL A 186 16.02 -2.94 -8.91
N ASN A 187 16.61 -3.91 -9.62
CA ASN A 187 17.88 -3.68 -10.30
C ASN A 187 17.69 -2.70 -11.46
N LYS A 188 16.64 -2.90 -12.25
CA LYS A 188 16.31 -1.97 -13.35
C LYS A 188 16.08 -0.55 -12.84
N ILE A 189 15.38 -0.39 -11.72
CA ILE A 189 15.12 0.95 -11.14
C ILE A 189 16.41 1.60 -10.64
N VAL A 190 17.27 0.85 -9.95
CA VAL A 190 18.54 1.35 -9.42
C VAL A 190 19.51 1.71 -10.56
N GLU A 191 19.55 0.92 -11.63
CA GLU A 191 20.37 1.19 -12.82
C GLU A 191 19.92 2.49 -13.51
N GLY A 192 18.61 2.67 -13.69
CA GLY A 192 18.04 3.85 -14.35
C GLY A 192 17.92 5.12 -13.49
N TRP A 193 18.26 5.07 -12.19
CA TRP A 193 17.92 6.15 -11.25
C TRP A 193 18.53 7.52 -11.58
N PHE A 194 19.66 7.54 -12.29
CA PHE A 194 20.35 8.77 -12.70
C PHE A 194 20.45 8.93 -14.22
N GLU A 195 19.81 8.06 -15.02
CA GLU A 195 19.97 8.08 -16.49
C GLU A 195 19.27 9.30 -17.13
N ASP A 196 18.26 9.90 -16.47
CA ASP A 196 17.56 11.09 -16.97
C ASP A 196 18.31 12.42 -16.74
N ASP A 197 19.45 12.42 -16.03
CA ASP A 197 20.25 13.63 -15.73
C ASP A 197 21.37 13.88 -16.77
N ASP A 198 21.65 12.93 -17.68
CA ASP A 198 22.82 12.96 -18.59
C ASP A 198 22.47 13.42 -20.04
N ASP A 199 21.22 13.79 -20.34
CA ASP A 199 20.74 14.11 -21.71
C ASP A 199 20.66 15.63 -22.06
N ASP A 200 21.10 16.54 -21.18
CA ASP A 200 21.05 18.01 -21.41
C ASP A 200 22.42 18.64 -21.82
N ASP A 201 23.44 17.84 -22.13
CA ASP A 201 24.78 18.31 -22.52
C ASP A 201 25.02 18.33 -24.05
N ASP A 202 24.00 18.65 -24.86
CA ASP A 202 24.17 18.90 -26.31
C ASP A 202 23.62 20.27 -26.75
N ASP A 203 24.54 21.05 -27.34
CA ASP A 203 24.36 22.17 -28.27
C ASP A 203 24.04 23.58 -27.74
N ASP A 204 25.06 24.28 -27.25
CA ASP A 204 25.15 25.75 -27.39
C ASP A 204 26.61 26.16 -27.73
N ASP A 205 27.01 25.88 -28.98
CA ASP A 205 28.16 26.51 -29.65
C ASP A 205 27.79 26.81 -31.11
N GLU A 206 27.13 27.95 -31.35
CA GLU A 206 27.13 28.68 -32.64
C GLU A 206 27.69 30.11 -32.47
#